data_AF-A0A6N8UHR6-F1
#
_entry.id   AF-A0A6N8UHR6-F1
#
_cell.length_a   1.000
_cell.length_b   1.000
_cell.length_c   1.000
_cell.angle_alpha   90.00
_cell.angle_beta   90.00
_cell.angle_gamma   90.00
#
_symmetry.space_group_name_H-M   'P 1'
#
loop_
_entity.id
_entity.type
_entity.pdbx_description
1 polymer ?
#
loop_
_entity_poly.entity_id
_entity_poly.type
_entity_poly.pdbx_seq_one_letter_code
_entity_poly.pdbx_strand_id
1 'polypeptide(L)'
;MKKIYKGKREGLITYLLIASIALPIITYLAESDFYKENPLMIIPLLIPLIIMYTIYFKTSYKIEDGVFYYVCGAVKGDVKINDMMELEKVDVFLGGGIGAALTRRGMYLKFNEDVEFYIAPADNDG
;
A
#
# COMPACT_ATOMS: atom_id res chain seq x y z
N MET A 1 -3.41 20.82 14.39
CA MET A 1 -4.27 20.54 13.21
C MET A 1 -4.11 19.09 12.82
N LYS A 2 -5.20 18.34 12.73
CA LYS A 2 -5.22 16.91 12.39
C LYS A 2 -5.07 16.73 10.87
N LYS A 3 -3.88 16.37 10.39
CA LYS A 3 -3.63 16.07 8.97
C LYS A 3 -3.41 14.57 8.79
N ILE A 4 -4.30 13.92 8.05
CA ILE A 4 -4.13 12.53 7.60
C ILE A 4 -3.50 12.59 6.22
N TYR A 5 -2.35 11.96 6.06
CA TYR A 5 -1.65 11.89 4.78
C TYR A 5 -1.97 10.56 4.11
N LYS A 6 -2.49 10.62 2.88
CA LYS A 6 -2.67 9.43 2.04
C LYS A 6 -1.32 9.07 1.43
N GLY A 7 -1.05 7.78 1.29
CA GLY A 7 0.14 7.34 0.57
C GLY A 7 0.18 7.93 -0.84
N LYS A 8 1.32 8.50 -1.25
CA LYS A 8 1.52 8.99 -2.61
C LYS A 8 1.42 7.82 -3.59
N ARG A 9 0.71 8.03 -4.69
CA ARG A 9 0.40 7.01 -5.69
C ARG A 9 1.01 7.42 -7.02
N GLU A 10 1.85 6.57 -7.59
CA GLU A 10 2.33 6.74 -8.97
C GLU A 10 1.39 6.07 -9.98
N GLY A 11 1.42 6.56 -11.23
CA GLY A 11 0.55 6.08 -12.31
C GLY A 11 0.67 4.57 -12.57
N LEU A 12 1.88 3.99 -12.43
CA LEU A 12 2.14 2.56 -12.66
C LEU A 12 1.27 1.65 -11.78
N ILE A 13 1.10 1.99 -10.49
CA ILE A 13 0.27 1.19 -9.58
C ILE A 13 -1.21 1.30 -9.94
N THR A 14 -1.63 2.45 -10.46
CA THR A 14 -2.99 2.64 -10.95
C THR A 14 -3.23 1.78 -12.21
N TYR A 15 -2.28 1.71 -13.15
CA TYR A 15 -2.37 0.82 -14.32
C TYR A 15 -2.40 -0.65 -13.92
N LEU A 16 -1.57 -1.08 -12.96
CA LEU A 16 -1.60 -2.44 -12.44
C LEU A 16 -2.94 -2.78 -11.78
N LEU A 17 -3.56 -1.82 -11.07
CA LEU A 17 -4.87 -2.00 -10.45
C LEU A 17 -5.98 -2.10 -11.49
N ILE A 18 -5.91 -1.31 -12.57
CA ILE A 18 -6.86 -1.43 -13.69
C ILE A 18 -6.68 -2.80 -14.38
N ALA A 19 -5.45 -3.20 -14.66
CA ALA A 19 -5.16 -4.48 -15.30
C ALA A 19 -5.61 -5.68 -14.45
N SER A 20 -5.42 -5.62 -13.13
CA SER A 20 -5.85 -6.67 -12.22
C SER A 20 -7.38 -6.79 -12.11
N ILE A 21 -8.13 -5.68 -12.29
CA ILE A 21 -9.60 -5.69 -12.38
C ILE A 21 -10.06 -6.22 -13.74
N ALA A 22 -9.38 -5.82 -14.83
CA ALA A 22 -9.75 -6.21 -16.18
C ALA A 22 -9.57 -7.72 -16.42
N LEU A 23 -8.53 -8.33 -15.83
CA LEU A 23 -8.18 -9.72 -16.07
C LEU A 23 -9.33 -10.71 -15.73
N PRO A 24 -9.98 -10.67 -14.55
CA PRO A 24 -11.17 -11.47 -14.25
C PRO A 24 -12.33 -11.30 -15.22
N ILE A 25 -12.55 -10.06 -15.67
CA ILE A 25 -13.65 -9.75 -16.57
C ILE A 25 -13.38 -10.40 -17.93
N ILE A 26 -12.15 -10.26 -18.44
CA ILE A 26 -11.73 -10.87 -19.71
C ILE A 26 -11.81 -12.39 -19.63
N THR A 27 -11.29 -13.01 -18.56
CA THR A 27 -11.34 -14.47 -18.41
C THR A 27 -12.78 -14.99 -18.28
N TYR A 28 -13.63 -14.27 -17.54
CA TYR A 28 -15.05 -14.64 -17.40
C TYR A 28 -15.80 -14.56 -18.74
N LEU A 29 -15.52 -13.53 -19.55
CA LEU A 29 -16.12 -13.39 -20.87
C LEU A 29 -15.60 -14.43 -21.87
N ALA A 30 -14.31 -14.77 -21.81
CA ALA A 30 -13.69 -15.74 -22.70
C ALA A 30 -14.13 -17.18 -22.43
N GLU A 31 -14.31 -17.56 -21.16
CA GLU A 31 -14.67 -18.93 -20.75
C GLU A 31 -15.98 -18.96 -19.95
N SER A 32 -17.01 -18.28 -20.45
CA SER A 32 -18.26 -18.08 -19.69
C SER A 32 -18.94 -19.38 -19.24
N ASP A 33 -18.83 -20.45 -20.03
CA ASP A 33 -19.46 -21.73 -19.72
C ASP A 33 -18.73 -22.48 -18.61
N PHE A 34 -17.38 -22.40 -18.60
CA PHE A 34 -16.55 -22.98 -17.54
C PHE A 34 -16.86 -22.35 -16.17
N TYR A 35 -16.99 -21.03 -16.10
CA TYR A 35 -17.31 -20.33 -14.85
C TYR A 35 -18.78 -20.48 -14.42
N LYS A 36 -19.71 -20.77 -15.33
CA LYS A 36 -21.09 -21.15 -14.96
C LYS A 36 -21.13 -22.53 -14.30
N GLU A 37 -20.36 -23.48 -14.82
CA GLU A 37 -20.25 -24.83 -14.26
C GLU A 37 -19.43 -24.85 -12.97
N ASN A 38 -18.40 -24.00 -12.87
CA ASN A 38 -17.48 -23.94 -11.74
C ASN A 38 -17.39 -22.51 -11.15
N PRO A 39 -18.46 -22.00 -10.52
CA PRO A 39 -18.51 -20.60 -10.06
C PRO A 39 -17.46 -20.28 -8.98
N LEU A 40 -17.00 -21.28 -8.23
CA LEU A 40 -16.00 -21.11 -7.18
C LEU A 40 -14.59 -20.80 -7.73
N MET A 41 -14.30 -21.11 -9.00
CA MET A 41 -12.98 -20.85 -9.59
C MET A 41 -12.67 -19.36 -9.78
N ILE A 42 -13.65 -18.47 -9.62
CA ILE A 42 -13.39 -17.02 -9.65
C ILE A 42 -12.77 -16.53 -8.33
N ILE A 43 -12.93 -17.27 -7.23
CA ILE A 43 -12.50 -16.85 -5.89
C ILE A 43 -10.97 -16.64 -5.83
N PRO A 44 -10.12 -17.57 -6.31
CA PRO A 44 -8.66 -17.35 -6.35
C PRO A 44 -8.26 -16.09 -7.11
N LEU A 45 -9.05 -15.68 -8.10
CA LEU A 45 -8.80 -14.48 -8.92
C LEU A 45 -9.17 -13.18 -8.17
N LEU A 46 -10.13 -13.26 -7.25
CA LEU A 46 -10.56 -12.12 -6.44
C LEU A 46 -9.65 -11.84 -5.24
N ILE A 47 -8.95 -12.84 -4.70
CA ILE A 47 -8.09 -12.68 -3.52
C ILE A 47 -6.98 -11.64 -3.75
N PRO A 48 -6.15 -11.72 -4.81
CA PRO A 48 -5.12 -10.72 -5.10
C PRO A 48 -5.71 -9.31 -5.30
N LEU A 49 -6.90 -9.24 -5.89
CA LEU A 49 -7.64 -8.00 -6.13
C LEU A 49 -8.04 -7.31 -4.82
N ILE A 50 -8.57 -8.07 -3.87
CA ILE A 50 -8.94 -7.56 -2.54
C ILE A 50 -7.69 -7.07 -1.80
N ILE A 51 -6.59 -7.82 -1.88
CA ILE A 51 -5.31 -7.42 -1.26
C ILE A 51 -4.81 -6.12 -1.90
N MET A 52 -4.73 -6.03 -3.24
CA MET A 52 -4.34 -4.79 -3.92
C MET A 52 -5.26 -3.63 -3.57
N TYR A 53 -6.57 -3.84 -3.56
CA TYR A 53 -7.55 -2.81 -3.25
C TYR A 53 -7.36 -2.27 -1.82
N THR A 54 -7.19 -3.17 -0.85
CA THR A 54 -6.97 -2.76 0.54
C THR A 54 -5.67 -1.97 0.70
N ILE A 55 -4.58 -2.42 0.08
CA ILE A 55 -3.31 -1.68 0.07
C ILE A 55 -3.47 -0.32 -0.63
N TYR A 56 -4.21 -0.24 -1.73
CA TYR A 56 -4.37 1.02 -2.46
C TYR A 56 -5.24 2.04 -1.70
N PHE A 57 -6.36 1.60 -1.10
CA PHE A 57 -7.34 2.51 -0.49
C PHE A 57 -7.14 2.75 1.00
N LYS A 58 -6.67 1.77 1.76
CA LYS A 58 -6.55 1.89 3.22
C LYS A 58 -5.19 2.42 3.67
N THR A 59 -4.19 2.38 2.79
CA THR A 59 -2.84 2.82 3.16
C THR A 59 -2.78 4.32 3.40
N SER A 60 -2.52 4.69 4.65
CA SER A 60 -2.49 6.06 5.14
C SER A 60 -1.67 6.17 6.42
N TYR A 61 -1.18 7.36 6.72
CA TYR A 61 -0.49 7.63 7.98
C TYR A 61 -0.95 8.96 8.57
N LYS A 62 -0.82 9.09 9.88
CA LYS A 62 -1.09 10.32 10.62
C LYS A 62 -0.08 10.48 11.74
N ILE A 63 0.26 11.74 12.04
CA ILE A 63 1.09 12.11 13.18
C ILE A 63 0.23 12.95 14.12
N GLU A 64 0.06 12.50 15.36
CA GLU A 64 -0.79 13.13 16.37
C GLU A 64 -0.14 12.96 17.75
N ASP A 65 0.03 14.05 18.49
CA ASP A 65 0.57 14.06 19.87
C ASP A 65 1.92 13.31 20.06
N GLY A 66 2.82 13.42 19.07
CA GLY A 66 4.12 12.73 19.10
C GLY A 66 4.05 11.23 18.78
N VAL A 67 2.90 10.75 18.30
CA VAL A 67 2.68 9.36 17.87
C VAL A 67 2.45 9.30 16.36
N PHE A 68 3.19 8.43 15.70
CA PHE A 68 3.03 8.06 14.30
C PHE A 68 2.08 6.86 14.20
N TYR A 69 0.87 7.09 13.69
CA TYR A 69 -0.08 6.02 13.39
C TYR A 69 -0.05 5.70 11.91
N TYR A 70 0.00 4.42 11.58
CA TYR A 70 0.01 3.94 10.21
C TYR A 70 -1.06 2.88 9.96
N VAL A 71 -1.54 2.88 8.73
CA VAL A 71 -2.36 1.82 8.16
C VAL A 71 -1.71 1.45 6.83
N CYS A 72 -1.38 0.19 6.64
CA CYS A 72 -0.86 -0.38 5.40
C CYS A 72 -1.70 -1.60 5.04
N GLY A 73 -2.61 -1.46 4.08
CA GLY A 73 -3.56 -2.53 3.75
C GLY A 73 -4.39 -3.00 4.94
N ALA A 74 -4.16 -4.24 5.39
CA ALA A 74 -4.82 -4.84 6.55
C ALA A 74 -4.07 -4.64 7.88
N VAL A 75 -2.82 -4.17 7.83
CA VAL A 75 -1.98 -3.95 9.00
C VAL A 75 -2.15 -2.52 9.48
N LYS A 76 -2.33 -2.34 10.79
CA LYS A 76 -2.43 -1.04 11.45
C LYS A 76 -1.58 -1.05 12.72
N GLY A 77 -1.00 0.09 13.05
CA GLY A 77 -0.22 0.23 14.28
C GLY A 77 0.10 1.68 14.60
N ASP A 78 0.73 1.88 15.74
CA ASP A 78 1.16 3.17 16.25
C ASP A 78 2.53 3.05 16.90
N VAL A 79 3.37 4.06 16.69
CA VAL A 79 4.75 4.12 17.20
C VAL A 79 5.03 5.54 17.68
N LYS A 80 5.71 5.69 18.82
CA LYS A 80 6.09 7.02 19.32
C LYS A 80 7.25 7.57 18.49
N ILE A 81 7.15 8.82 18.07
CA ILE A 81 8.21 9.49 17.28
C ILE A 81 9.50 9.64 18.07
N ASN A 82 9.43 9.72 19.41
CA ASN A 82 10.62 9.74 20.26
C ASN A 82 11.47 8.47 20.16
N ASP A 83 10.88 7.37 19.70
CA ASP A 83 11.59 6.10 19.50
C ASP A 83 12.20 6.01 18.08
N MET A 84 12.11 7.07 17.27
CA MET A 84 12.68 7.11 15.92
C MET A 84 14.20 7.28 15.99
N MET A 85 14.94 6.31 15.46
CA MET A 85 16.40 6.31 15.43
C MET A 85 16.93 7.09 14.23
N GLU A 86 16.39 6.81 13.04
CA GLU A 86 16.93 7.34 11.78
C GLU A 86 15.81 7.71 10.80
N LEU A 87 16.06 8.76 10.03
CA LEU A 87 15.22 9.20 8.92
C LEU A 87 16.09 9.32 7.68
N GLU A 88 15.88 8.43 6.72
CA GLU A 88 16.65 8.38 5.47
C GLU A 88 15.75 8.67 4.27
N LYS A 89 16.13 9.64 3.44
CA LYS A 89 15.43 9.91 2.18
C LYS A 89 15.93 8.93 1.13
N VAL A 90 15.00 8.23 0.48
CA VAL A 90 15.30 7.17 -0.50
C VAL A 90 14.61 7.45 -1.81
N ASP A 91 15.40 7.42 -2.88
CA ASP A 91 14.90 7.61 -4.24
C ASP A 91 14.32 6.31 -4.86
N VAL A 92 14.56 5.16 -4.21
CA VAL A 92 14.10 3.84 -4.67
C VAL A 92 13.57 3.03 -3.49
N PHE A 93 12.33 2.53 -3.61
CA PHE A 93 11.77 1.55 -2.69
C PHE A 93 12.55 0.22 -2.76
N LEU A 94 13.26 -0.12 -1.68
CA LEU A 94 14.12 -1.30 -1.57
C LEU A 94 13.43 -2.52 -0.93
N GLY A 95 12.12 -2.44 -0.65
CA GLY A 95 11.32 -3.63 -0.33
C GLY A 95 11.51 -4.26 1.05
N GLY A 96 12.06 -3.53 2.04
CA GLY A 96 12.32 -4.07 3.39
C GLY A 96 11.32 -3.67 4.50
N GLY A 97 10.49 -2.64 4.29
CA GLY A 97 9.71 -2.02 5.38
C GLY A 97 8.18 -2.06 5.21
N ILE A 98 7.45 -1.78 6.30
CA ILE A 98 6.00 -1.60 6.27
C ILE A 98 5.70 -0.32 5.48
N GLY A 99 5.25 -0.48 4.24
CA GLY A 99 5.08 0.62 3.29
C GLY A 99 3.74 1.34 3.44
N ALA A 100 3.76 2.53 4.02
CA ALA A 100 2.64 3.47 3.94
C ALA A 100 2.61 4.25 2.61
N ALA A 101 3.48 3.90 1.66
CA ALA A 101 3.66 4.57 0.39
C ALA A 101 3.69 3.61 -0.80
N LEU A 102 3.15 4.10 -1.92
CA LEU A 102 2.99 3.39 -3.19
C LEU A 102 3.65 4.22 -4.30
N THR A 103 4.91 4.58 -4.07
CA THR A 103 5.74 5.39 -4.99
C THR A 103 7.17 4.89 -4.91
N ARG A 104 7.98 5.23 -5.92
CA ARG A 104 9.39 4.86 -5.96
C ARG A 104 10.24 5.75 -5.06
N ARG A 105 9.81 6.99 -4.80
CA ARG A 105 10.53 7.98 -3.99
C ARG A 105 9.83 8.22 -2.67
N GLY A 106 10.57 8.11 -1.57
CA GLY A 106 10.01 8.21 -0.23
C GLY A 106 11.08 8.47 0.83
N MET A 107 10.73 8.20 2.07
CA MET A 107 11.62 8.24 3.22
C MET A 107 11.43 6.95 4.02
N TYR A 108 12.54 6.34 4.44
CA TYR A 108 12.55 5.31 5.47
C TYR A 108 12.60 5.97 6.85
N LEU A 109 11.66 5.58 7.71
CA LEU A 109 11.67 5.90 9.13
C LEU A 109 12.05 4.61 9.87
N LYS A 110 13.23 4.61 10.48
CA LYS A 110 13.72 3.48 11.27
C LYS A 110 13.51 3.77 12.74
N PHE A 111 12.78 2.88 13.42
CA PHE A 111 12.51 2.97 14.85
C PHE A 111 13.33 1.98 15.66
N ASN A 112 13.67 0.82 15.09
CA ASN A 112 14.55 -0.19 15.68
C ASN A 112 15.25 -0.98 14.57
N GLU A 113 16.15 -1.91 14.91
CA GLU A 113 16.81 -2.80 13.94
C GLU A 113 15.80 -3.60 13.09
N ASP A 114 14.63 -3.90 13.63
CA ASP A 114 13.60 -4.73 12.99
C ASP A 114 12.41 -3.93 12.41
N VAL A 115 12.30 -2.62 12.70
CA VAL A 115 11.11 -1.83 12.38
C VAL A 115 11.47 -0.64 11.51
N GLU A 116 11.19 -0.81 10.22
CA GLU A 116 11.40 0.20 9.18
C GLU A 116 10.06 0.50 8.49
N PHE A 117 9.70 1.78 8.42
CA PHE A 117 8.52 2.25 7.69
C PHE A 117 8.94 3.01 6.44
N TYR A 118 8.30 2.72 5.32
CA TYR A 118 8.46 3.51 4.11
C TYR A 118 7.28 4.46 3.94
N ILE A 119 7.53 5.76 4.06
CA ILE A 119 6.54 6.82 3.84
C ILE A 119 6.90 7.60 2.59
N ALA A 120 5.94 8.28 1.98
CA ALA A 120 6.19 9.17 0.86
C ALA A 120 5.70 10.56 1.22
N PRO A 121 6.56 11.59 1.10
CA PRO A 121 6.15 12.95 1.34
C PRO A 121 5.08 13.36 0.35
N ALA A 122 4.14 14.19 0.82
CA ALA A 122 3.05 14.71 0.01
C ALA A 122 3.59 15.51 -1.19
N ASP A 123 4.72 16.20 -1.02
CA ASP A 123 5.45 16.91 -2.07
C ASP A 123 6.78 16.23 -2.40
N ASN A 124 7.25 16.38 -3.65
CA ASN A 124 8.54 15.82 -4.09
C ASN A 124 9.75 16.47 -3.39
N ASP A 125 9.56 17.61 -2.74
CA ASP A 125 10.64 18.42 -2.17
C ASP A 125 10.95 18.15 -0.70
N GLY A 126 10.15 17.32 -0.01
CA GLY A 126 10.36 16.99 1.41
C GLY A 126 9.45 17.78 2.34
#